data_AF-A0A537D8R0-F1
#
_entry.id   AF-A0A537D8R0-F1
#
_cell.length_a   1.000
_cell.length_b   1.000
_cell.length_c   1.000
_cell.angle_alpha   90.00
_cell.angle_beta   90.00
_cell.angle_gamma   90.00
#
_symmetry.space_group_name_H-M   'P 1'
#
loop_
_entity.id
_entity.type
_entity.pdbx_description
1 polymer ?
#
loop_
_entity_poly.entity_id
_entity_poly.type
_entity_poly.pdbx_seq_one_letter_code
_entity_poly.pdbx_strand_id
1 'polypeptide(L)'
;MTAREQCMRFLAPPIVALAVLAALAAMPAGATLNMNEGLWETTVTADGQAHSASAKCYTRMDIAEMEKLLRGKSSRVDGICRYADFTQSGDSVNYTMTCRLGDDEQTSAVSATYRGDSATGTIRSAGVTVTASSRRIGSCTESSFAR
;
A
#
# COMPACT_ATOMS: atom_id res chain seq x y z
N MET A 1 -14.31 -76.13 -23.59
CA MET A 1 -14.61 -76.49 -22.19
C MET A 1 -13.30 -76.58 -21.44
N THR A 2 -13.04 -75.59 -20.56
CA THR A 2 -12.53 -75.68 -19.16
C THR A 2 -11.77 -74.41 -18.82
N ALA A 3 -12.33 -73.65 -17.88
CA ALA A 3 -11.73 -72.50 -17.21
C ALA A 3 -10.89 -72.99 -16.01
N ARG A 4 -9.79 -72.27 -15.71
CA ARG A 4 -8.96 -72.23 -14.48
C ARG A 4 -7.53 -71.86 -14.94
N GLU A 5 -6.76 -70.95 -14.34
CA GLU A 5 -6.68 -70.53 -12.96
C GLU A 5 -6.06 -69.13 -12.85
N GLN A 6 -6.62 -68.36 -11.92
CA GLN A 6 -6.18 -67.03 -11.52
C GLN A 6 -4.84 -67.10 -10.78
N CYS A 7 -3.93 -66.24 -11.19
CA CYS A 7 -2.71 -65.90 -10.46
C CYS A 7 -3.10 -65.09 -9.20
N MET A 8 -2.96 -65.67 -8.01
CA MET A 8 -3.12 -64.93 -6.76
C MET A 8 -2.14 -65.46 -5.70
N ARG A 9 -1.08 -64.69 -5.43
CA ARG A 9 -0.15 -64.75 -4.29
C ARG A 9 0.62 -63.41 -4.31
N PHE A 10 0.64 -62.51 -3.33
CA PHE A 10 0.09 -62.41 -1.97
C PHE A 10 0.22 -60.89 -1.59
N LEU A 11 -0.78 -60.36 -0.86
CA LEU A 11 -0.68 -59.35 0.24
C LEU A 11 -0.39 -57.85 -0.04
N ALA A 12 -1.49 -57.06 -0.12
CA ALA A 12 -1.89 -55.80 0.57
C ALA A 12 -0.84 -54.86 1.23
N PRO A 13 -1.09 -53.53 1.42
CA PRO A 13 -2.40 -52.83 1.54
C PRO A 13 -2.52 -51.50 0.70
N PRO A 14 -3.67 -50.79 0.74
CA PRO A 14 -4.01 -49.73 -0.20
C PRO A 14 -3.52 -48.36 0.29
N ILE A 15 -2.68 -47.68 -0.49
CA ILE A 15 -2.34 -46.28 -0.21
C ILE A 15 -3.40 -45.38 -0.85
N VAL A 16 -4.31 -45.00 0.03
CA VAL A 16 -5.27 -43.92 -0.08
C VAL A 16 -4.54 -42.60 -0.38
N ALA A 17 -4.90 -42.03 -1.53
CA ALA A 17 -5.26 -40.63 -1.72
C ALA A 17 -4.21 -39.48 -1.77
N LEU A 18 -4.74 -38.40 -2.36
CA LEU A 18 -4.27 -37.01 -2.41
C LEU A 18 -3.07 -36.69 -3.32
N ALA A 19 -3.37 -36.39 -4.58
CA ALA A 19 -2.67 -35.35 -5.33
C ALA A 19 -3.71 -34.30 -5.78
N VAL A 20 -4.33 -33.63 -4.80
CA VAL A 20 -5.31 -32.56 -5.02
C VAL A 20 -4.68 -31.24 -4.55
N LEU A 21 -4.51 -30.33 -5.51
CA LEU A 21 -4.29 -28.89 -5.40
C LEU A 21 -3.15 -28.39 -4.50
N ALA A 22 -1.98 -28.20 -5.12
CA ALA A 22 -1.07 -27.11 -4.77
C ALA A 22 -1.19 -25.98 -5.81
N ALA A 23 -2.42 -25.52 -6.07
CA ALA A 23 -2.59 -24.15 -6.57
C ALA A 23 -2.41 -23.26 -5.34
N LEU A 24 -1.16 -22.91 -5.03
CA LEU A 24 -0.86 -21.78 -4.17
C LEU A 24 -1.70 -20.63 -4.74
N ALA A 25 -2.75 -20.27 -4.00
CA ALA A 25 -3.37 -18.98 -4.13
C ALA A 25 -2.26 -17.98 -3.83
N ALA A 26 -1.53 -17.57 -4.87
CA ALA A 26 -0.97 -16.24 -4.94
C ALA A 26 -2.19 -15.33 -4.85
N MET A 27 -2.65 -15.08 -3.63
CA MET A 27 -3.50 -13.95 -3.36
C MET A 27 -2.76 -12.79 -4.02
N PRO A 28 -3.38 -12.03 -4.92
CA PRO A 28 -2.76 -10.81 -5.36
C PRO A 28 -2.51 -10.04 -4.07
N ALA A 29 -1.23 -9.87 -3.72
CA ALA A 29 -0.86 -8.87 -2.75
C ALA A 29 -1.36 -7.57 -3.39
N GLY A 30 -2.57 -7.14 -3.03
CA GLY A 30 -3.08 -5.83 -3.37
C GLY A 30 -2.00 -4.90 -2.86
N ALA A 31 -1.21 -4.36 -3.80
CA ALA A 31 0.14 -3.95 -3.49
C ALA A 31 0.10 -2.88 -2.40
N THR A 32 0.49 -3.27 -1.19
CA THR A 32 0.63 -2.32 -0.10
C THR A 32 1.68 -1.30 -0.51
N LEU A 33 1.55 -0.04 -0.07
CA LEU A 33 2.58 0.96 -0.34
C LEU A 33 3.96 0.40 0.07
N ASN A 34 4.96 0.50 -0.82
CA ASN A 34 6.31 0.04 -0.56
C ASN A 34 7.03 0.99 0.42
N MET A 35 6.54 1.00 1.66
CA MET A 35 6.98 1.88 2.74
C MET A 35 7.21 1.03 3.98
N ASN A 36 8.38 1.20 4.61
CA ASN A 36 8.71 0.55 5.86
C ASN A 36 8.15 1.32 7.06
N GLU A 37 7.76 0.58 8.11
CA GLU A 37 7.36 1.20 9.38
C GLU A 37 8.55 1.89 10.07
N GLY A 38 8.31 3.04 10.70
CA GLY A 38 9.36 3.78 11.38
C GLY A 38 9.11 5.28 11.46
N LEU A 39 10.15 6.00 11.89
CA LEU A 39 10.15 7.44 12.01
C LEU A 39 10.58 8.03 10.67
N TRP A 40 9.73 8.87 10.09
CA TRP A 40 9.93 9.47 8.77
C TRP A 40 10.04 10.98 8.86
N GLU A 41 11.00 11.53 8.13
CA GLU A 41 11.15 12.97 7.90
C GLU A 41 10.77 13.29 6.46
N THR A 42 10.05 14.39 6.26
CA THR A 42 9.62 14.86 4.94
C THR A 42 10.06 16.29 4.72
N THR A 43 10.69 16.55 3.59
CA THR A 43 10.99 17.88 3.08
C THR A 43 10.08 18.19 1.90
N VAL A 44 9.39 19.33 1.98
CA VAL A 44 8.53 19.85 0.91
C VAL A 44 9.23 21.03 0.27
N THR A 45 9.25 21.09 -1.06
CA THR A 45 9.80 22.20 -1.82
C THR A 45 8.70 22.84 -2.66
N ALA A 46 8.41 24.10 -2.37
CA ALA A 46 7.47 24.96 -3.10
C ALA A 46 8.20 26.25 -3.47
N ASP A 47 7.99 26.74 -4.70
CA ASP A 47 8.62 27.98 -5.21
C ASP A 47 10.15 28.05 -5.01
N GLY A 48 10.82 26.90 -5.10
CA GLY A 48 12.27 26.77 -4.90
C GLY A 48 12.72 26.81 -3.44
N GLN A 49 11.81 26.99 -2.48
CA GLN A 49 12.09 26.99 -1.05
C GLN A 49 11.76 25.64 -0.42
N ALA A 50 12.71 25.08 0.32
CA ALA A 50 12.56 23.80 1.01
C ALA A 50 12.18 24.01 2.49
N HIS A 51 11.15 23.29 2.94
CA HIS A 51 10.66 23.29 4.31
C HIS A 51 10.56 21.84 4.82
N SER A 52 11.22 21.54 5.93
CA SER A 52 11.08 20.24 6.60
C SER A 52 9.85 20.24 7.49
N ALA A 53 9.03 19.21 7.35
CA ALA A 53 7.94 18.91 8.27
C ALA A 53 8.49 18.21 9.52
N SER A 54 7.78 18.32 10.64
CA SER A 54 8.09 17.53 11.83
C SER A 54 8.04 16.04 11.50
N ALA A 55 9.02 15.29 12.01
CA ALA A 55 9.07 13.84 11.80
C ALA A 55 7.81 13.16 12.34
N LYS A 56 7.34 12.12 11.65
CA LYS A 56 6.14 11.35 11.99
C LYS A 56 6.46 9.87 12.05
N CYS A 57 5.94 9.21 13.09
CA CYS A 57 6.00 7.78 13.20
C CYS A 57 4.85 7.14 12.41
N TYR A 58 5.20 6.26 11.48
CA TYR A 58 4.29 5.45 10.70
C TYR A 58 4.43 3.99 11.12
N THR A 59 3.41 3.47 11.78
CA THR A 59 3.28 2.03 12.06
C THR A 59 2.73 1.31 10.83
N ARG A 60 2.80 -0.03 10.81
CA ARG A 60 2.13 -0.84 9.78
C ARG A 60 0.63 -0.54 9.64
N MET A 61 -0.06 -0.26 10.74
CA MET A 61 -1.48 0.11 10.70
C MET A 61 -1.69 1.47 10.03
N ASP A 62 -0.80 2.43 10.28
CA ASP A 62 -0.87 3.75 9.65
C ASP A 62 -0.63 3.67 8.15
N ILE A 63 0.32 2.84 7.71
CA ILE A 63 0.61 2.64 6.28
C ILE A 63 -0.59 2.01 5.57
N ALA A 64 -1.19 0.97 6.16
CA ALA A 64 -2.40 0.35 5.62
C ALA A 64 -3.59 1.31 5.58
N GLU A 65 -3.75 2.14 6.62
CA GLU A 65 -4.81 3.14 6.67
C GLU A 65 -4.59 4.29 5.68
N MET A 66 -3.35 4.73 5.52
CA MET A 66 -2.95 5.71 4.51
C MET A 66 -3.31 5.19 3.11
N GLU A 67 -3.02 3.94 2.79
CA GLU A 67 -3.41 3.38 1.50
C GLU A 67 -4.93 3.37 1.31
N LYS A 68 -5.70 2.96 2.34
CA LYS A 68 -7.17 3.06 2.28
C LYS A 68 -7.63 4.49 2.06
N LEU A 69 -7.01 5.46 2.72
CA LEU A 69 -7.28 6.88 2.56
C LEU A 69 -7.06 7.31 1.11
N LEU A 70 -5.88 7.01 0.54
CA LEU A 70 -5.54 7.35 -0.84
C LEU A 70 -6.50 6.72 -1.85
N ARG A 71 -7.06 5.54 -1.54
CA ARG A 71 -8.10 4.87 -2.34
C ARG A 71 -9.51 5.42 -2.13
N GLY A 72 -9.70 6.41 -1.26
CA GLY A 72 -11.02 6.94 -0.89
C GLY A 72 -11.87 5.98 -0.04
N LYS A 73 -11.24 5.02 0.65
CA LYS A 73 -11.90 3.94 1.43
C LYS A 73 -11.65 4.02 2.93
N SER A 74 -10.92 5.02 3.40
CA SER A 74 -10.69 5.21 4.84
C SER A 74 -11.98 5.68 5.52
N SER A 75 -12.25 5.12 6.69
CA SER A 75 -13.32 5.57 7.58
C SER A 75 -12.87 6.66 8.57
N ARG A 76 -11.60 7.08 8.52
CA ARG A 76 -10.99 8.07 9.42
C ARG A 76 -11.00 9.50 8.86
N VAL A 77 -11.72 9.74 7.76
CA VAL A 77 -11.70 11.03 7.05
C VAL A 77 -12.72 11.99 7.66
N ASP A 78 -12.29 12.76 8.67
CA ASP A 78 -13.03 13.94 9.13
C ASP A 78 -12.62 15.17 8.29
N GLY A 79 -13.21 15.28 7.09
CA GLY A 79 -13.80 16.55 6.66
C GLY A 79 -12.90 17.73 6.24
N ILE A 80 -11.77 17.51 5.57
CA ILE A 80 -11.10 18.59 4.80
C ILE A 80 -10.71 18.13 3.39
N CYS A 81 -10.13 16.93 3.23
CA CYS A 81 -9.69 16.43 1.94
C CYS A 81 -10.38 15.10 1.57
N ARG A 82 -10.82 14.99 0.32
CA ARG A 82 -11.28 13.76 -0.33
C ARG A 82 -10.26 13.29 -1.36
N TYR A 83 -10.21 11.97 -1.55
CA TYR A 83 -9.24 11.31 -2.43
C TYR A 83 -9.99 10.46 -3.45
N ALA A 84 -9.57 10.52 -4.71
CA ALA A 84 -10.19 9.82 -5.83
C ALA A 84 -9.14 9.39 -6.87
N ASP A 85 -9.58 8.66 -7.89
CA ASP A 85 -8.77 8.31 -9.07
C ASP A 85 -7.46 7.59 -8.76
N PHE A 86 -7.45 6.80 -7.68
CA PHE A 86 -6.26 6.07 -7.26
C PHE A 86 -5.83 5.06 -8.33
N THR A 87 -4.58 5.16 -8.75
CA THR A 87 -3.90 4.17 -9.59
C THR A 87 -2.55 3.83 -8.98
N GLN A 88 -2.10 2.60 -9.20
CA GLN A 88 -0.81 2.14 -8.73
C GLN A 88 -0.15 1.29 -9.80
N SER A 89 1.14 1.56 -10.05
CA SER A 89 1.99 0.81 -10.96
C SER A 89 3.32 0.55 -10.26
N GLY A 90 3.49 -0.68 -9.77
CA GLY A 90 4.62 -1.03 -8.91
C GLY A 90 4.66 -0.16 -7.65
N ASP A 91 5.78 0.54 -7.48
CA ASP A 91 6.08 1.41 -6.33
C ASP A 91 5.46 2.81 -6.42
N SER A 92 4.90 3.17 -7.57
CA SER A 92 4.33 4.49 -7.83
C SER A 92 2.81 4.48 -7.72
N VAL A 93 2.27 5.50 -7.05
CA VAL A 93 0.84 5.77 -6.94
C VAL A 93 0.52 7.14 -7.52
N ASN A 94 -0.67 7.26 -8.10
CA ASN A 94 -1.25 8.55 -8.47
C ASN A 94 -2.68 8.61 -7.94
N TYR A 95 -3.11 9.79 -7.51
CA TYR A 95 -4.47 10.04 -7.05
C TYR A 95 -4.81 11.52 -7.17
N THR A 96 -6.11 11.79 -7.22
CA THR A 96 -6.66 13.14 -7.12
C THR A 96 -6.94 13.44 -5.65
N MET A 97 -6.49 14.60 -5.16
CA MET A 97 -6.78 15.11 -3.83
C MET A 97 -7.56 16.41 -3.96
N THR A 98 -8.76 16.46 -3.37
CA THR A 98 -9.57 17.67 -3.32
C THR A 98 -9.76 18.08 -1.88
N CYS A 99 -9.27 19.26 -1.50
CA CYS A 99 -9.38 19.80 -0.15
C CYS A 99 -10.29 21.03 -0.14
N ARG A 100 -11.19 21.11 0.84
CA ARG A 100 -12.02 22.29 1.12
C ARG A 100 -11.40 23.11 2.25
N LEU A 101 -11.09 24.37 1.99
CA LEU A 101 -10.53 25.33 2.94
C LEU A 101 -11.51 26.51 3.05
N GLY A 102 -12.37 26.47 4.08
CA GLY A 102 -13.50 27.41 4.15
C GLY A 102 -14.51 27.14 3.03
N ASP A 103 -14.81 28.17 2.23
CA ASP A 103 -15.70 28.06 1.07
C ASP A 103 -14.96 27.65 -0.22
N ASP A 104 -13.62 27.70 -0.22
CA ASP A 104 -12.81 27.36 -1.37
C ASP A 104 -12.56 25.86 -1.45
N GLU A 105 -12.63 25.31 -2.67
CA GLU A 105 -12.30 23.92 -2.96
C GLU A 105 -11.12 23.87 -3.93
N GLN A 106 -10.03 23.24 -3.50
CA GLN A 106 -8.82 23.08 -4.30
C GLN A 106 -8.63 21.62 -4.68
N THR A 107 -8.57 21.34 -5.98
CA THR A 107 -8.21 20.02 -6.50
C THR A 107 -6.75 20.00 -6.95
N SER A 108 -6.05 18.93 -6.59
CA SER A 108 -4.64 18.70 -6.90
C SER A 108 -4.43 17.29 -7.42
N ALA A 109 -3.61 17.15 -8.46
CA ALA A 109 -3.11 15.86 -8.92
C ALA A 109 -1.85 15.50 -8.12
N VAL A 110 -1.84 14.32 -7.51
CA VAL A 110 -0.73 13.84 -6.67
C VAL A 110 -0.11 12.59 -7.28
N SER A 111 1.23 12.55 -7.30
CA SER A 111 2.00 11.36 -7.62
C SER A 111 3.00 11.09 -6.50
N ALA A 112 3.14 9.86 -6.06
CA ALA A 112 4.18 9.45 -5.11
C ALA A 112 4.84 8.15 -5.53
N THR A 113 6.10 7.96 -5.18
CA THR A 113 6.83 6.70 -5.36
C THR A 113 7.50 6.33 -4.05
N TYR A 114 7.24 5.13 -3.56
CA TYR A 114 7.73 4.62 -2.28
C TYR A 114 8.76 3.51 -2.53
N ARG A 115 9.90 3.55 -1.84
CA ARG A 115 11.02 2.62 -2.03
C ARG A 115 11.58 2.13 -0.71
N GLY A 116 10.72 1.51 0.10
CA GLY A 116 11.05 1.01 1.44
C GLY A 116 11.32 2.15 2.42
N ASP A 117 12.54 2.69 2.42
CA ASP A 117 13.03 3.71 3.37
C ASP A 117 13.08 5.13 2.76
N SER A 118 12.63 5.31 1.53
CA SER A 118 12.54 6.62 0.88
C SER A 118 11.24 6.78 0.10
N ALA A 119 10.78 8.01 -0.04
CA ALA A 119 9.68 8.34 -0.93
C ALA A 119 9.91 9.69 -1.60
N THR A 120 9.36 9.84 -2.81
CA THR A 120 9.33 11.12 -3.53
C THR A 120 7.95 11.34 -4.07
N GLY A 121 7.46 12.58 -4.08
CA GLY A 121 6.17 12.90 -4.63
C GLY A 121 6.07 14.29 -5.24
N THR A 122 5.00 14.50 -5.99
CA THR A 122 4.63 15.80 -6.54
C THR A 122 3.16 16.06 -6.32
N ILE A 123 2.83 17.32 -6.00
CA ILE A 123 1.47 17.82 -5.90
C ILE A 123 1.36 18.94 -6.93
N ARG A 124 0.43 18.81 -7.87
CA ARG A 124 0.18 19.81 -8.93
C ARG A 124 -1.20 20.42 -8.77
N SER A 125 -1.27 21.75 -8.71
CA SER A 125 -2.53 22.49 -8.68
C SER A 125 -2.35 23.86 -9.34
N ALA A 126 -3.30 24.27 -10.19
CA ALA A 126 -3.37 25.61 -10.79
C ALA A 126 -2.02 26.16 -11.35
N GLY A 127 -1.23 25.30 -12.01
CA GLY A 127 0.08 25.67 -12.59
C GLY A 127 1.26 25.65 -11.62
N VAL A 128 1.01 25.46 -10.32
CA VAL A 128 2.04 25.28 -9.29
C VAL A 128 2.37 23.80 -9.15
N THR A 129 3.66 23.47 -9.05
CA THR A 129 4.13 22.13 -8.71
C THR A 129 4.93 22.20 -7.41
N VAL A 130 4.44 21.49 -6.40
CA VAL A 130 5.15 21.26 -5.15
C VAL A 130 5.79 19.87 -5.22
N THR A 131 7.03 19.75 -4.78
CA THR A 131 7.71 18.46 -4.68
C THR A 131 7.91 18.08 -3.22
N ALA A 132 7.92 16.79 -2.93
CA ALA A 132 8.19 16.26 -1.60
C ALA A 132 9.22 15.14 -1.69
N SER A 133 10.12 15.10 -0.72
CA SER A 133 11.05 14.00 -0.50
C SER A 133 10.96 13.56 0.94
N SER A 134 10.92 12.25 1.17
CA SER A 134 10.80 11.66 2.49
C SER A 134 11.83 10.56 2.68
N ARG A 135 12.33 10.43 3.90
CA ARG A 135 13.24 9.35 4.30
C ARG A 135 12.89 8.80 5.67
N ARG A 136 13.10 7.51 5.86
CA ARG A 136 13.05 6.86 7.16
C ARG A 136 14.35 7.16 7.91
N ILE A 137 14.23 7.77 9.09
CA ILE A 137 15.37 8.17 9.94
C ILE A 137 15.56 7.25 11.15
N GLY A 138 14.67 6.27 11.35
CA GLY A 138 14.81 5.30 12.43
C GLY A 138 13.56 4.46 12.62
N SER A 139 13.59 3.61 13.65
CA SER A 139 12.43 2.86 14.12
C SER A 139 11.64 3.67 15.14
N CYS A 140 10.34 3.41 15.25
CA CYS A 140 9.46 3.93 16.29
C CYS A 140 8.26 2.98 16.45
N THR A 141 7.58 3.04 17.58
CA THR A 141 6.52 2.08 17.94
C THR A 141 5.16 2.71 18.20
N GLU A 142 5.09 4.04 18.32
CA GLU A 142 3.87 4.77 18.64
C GLU A 142 3.43 5.63 17.46
N SER A 143 2.22 5.36 16.94
CA SER A 143 1.65 6.10 15.81
C SER A 143 1.55 7.59 16.12
N SER A 144 1.99 8.44 15.19
CA SER A 144 1.76 9.88 15.28
C SER A 144 0.35 10.32 14.85
N PHE A 145 -0.52 9.37 14.51
CA PHE A 145 -1.85 9.59 13.94
C PHE A 145 -2.97 8.93 14.75
N ALA A 146 -2.64 8.08 15.71
CA ALA A 146 -3.59 7.57 16.68
C ALA A 146 -4.04 8.72 17.60
N ARG A 147 -5.35 8.99 17.62
CA ARG A 147 -6.00 9.79 18.66
C ARG A 147 -6.85 8.86 19.52
#